data_AF-A0A970X3E3-F1
#
_entry.id   AF-A0A970X3E3-F1
#
_cell.length_a   1.000
_cell.length_b   1.000
_cell.length_c   1.000
_cell.angle_alpha   90.00
_cell.angle_beta   90.00
_cell.angle_gamma   90.00
#
_symmetry.space_group_name_H-M   'P 1'
#
loop_
_entity.id
_entity.type
_entity.pdbx_description
1 polymer ?
#
loop_
_entity_poly.entity_id
_entity_poly.type
_entity_poly.pdbx_seq_one_letter_code
_entity_poly.pdbx_strand_id
1 'polypeptide(L)'
;RLVRYVLNGSYQIDNNGAENGIRAMVLGRKNYLFCGNDQAAERTAVIYSLLGSCRLADVNPETWLTDVLNRLPDHSIIRLSELLPINWKANKSNQQD
;
A
#
# COMPACT_ATOMS: atom_id res chain seq x y z
N ARG A 1 -24.31 -5.26 10.53
CA ARG A 1 -24.58 -6.62 11.06
C ARG A 1 -23.59 -7.59 10.40
N LEU A 2 -22.74 -8.27 11.18
CA LEU A 2 -21.75 -9.25 10.69
C LEU A 2 -22.46 -10.58 10.37
N VAL A 3 -23.21 -10.62 9.26
CA VAL A 3 -23.92 -11.84 8.79
C VAL A 3 -23.61 -12.18 7.33
N ARG A 4 -22.77 -11.37 6.65
CA ARG A 4 -22.43 -11.60 5.23
C ARG A 4 -21.66 -12.89 4.97
N TYR A 5 -20.96 -13.45 5.96
CA TYR A 5 -20.26 -14.73 5.81
C TYR A 5 -21.21 -15.90 5.54
N VAL A 6 -22.48 -15.79 5.93
CA VAL A 6 -23.51 -16.81 5.65
C VAL A 6 -23.88 -16.86 4.15
N LEU A 7 -23.61 -15.77 3.42
CA LEU A 7 -23.94 -15.65 1.99
C LEU A 7 -22.83 -16.15 1.07
N ASN A 8 -21.58 -16.25 1.56
CA ASN A 8 -20.44 -16.65 0.75
C ASN A 8 -19.34 -17.28 1.63
N GLY A 9 -19.00 -18.54 1.37
CA GLY A 9 -17.99 -19.31 2.10
C GLY A 9 -16.54 -18.82 1.91
N SER A 10 -16.29 -17.92 0.95
CA SER A 10 -14.99 -17.25 0.82
C SER A 10 -14.74 -16.21 1.92
N TYR A 11 -15.77 -15.81 2.66
CA TYR A 11 -15.62 -14.89 3.79
C TYR A 11 -15.34 -15.65 5.09
N GLN A 12 -14.35 -15.16 5.84
CA GLN A 12 -14.10 -15.64 7.19
C GLN A 12 -15.23 -15.17 8.14
N ILE A 13 -15.50 -15.99 9.17
CA ILE A 13 -16.49 -15.67 10.20
C ILE A 13 -16.00 -14.51 11.07
N ASP A 14 -14.68 -14.45 11.30
CA ASP A 14 -14.01 -13.36 12.01
C ASP A 14 -13.42 -12.32 11.05
N ASN A 15 -13.14 -11.13 11.58
CA ASN A 15 -12.54 -10.00 10.87
C ASN A 15 -11.05 -9.80 11.22
N ASN A 16 -10.40 -10.78 11.87
CA ASN A 16 -9.05 -10.60 12.40
C ASN A 16 -8.05 -10.21 11.31
N GLY A 17 -8.18 -10.78 10.11
CA GLY A 17 -7.32 -10.42 8.96
C GLY A 17 -7.43 -8.94 8.61
N ALA A 18 -8.65 -8.40 8.57
CA ALA A 18 -8.88 -6.99 8.28
C ALA A 18 -8.39 -6.09 9.43
N GLU A 19 -8.66 -6.47 10.68
CA GLU A 19 -8.21 -5.72 11.88
C GLU A 19 -6.68 -5.67 11.98
N ASN A 20 -6.01 -6.81 11.73
CA ASN A 20 -4.56 -6.88 11.69
C ASN A 20 -3.98 -6.04 10.54
N GLY A 21 -4.64 -6.00 9.38
CA GLY A 21 -4.25 -5.16 8.25
C GLY A 21 -4.24 -3.67 8.58
N ILE A 22 -5.27 -3.19 9.28
CA ILE A 22 -5.37 -1.76 9.66
C ILE A 22 -4.55 -1.40 10.90
N ARG A 23 -4.09 -2.39 11.68
CA ARG A 23 -3.42 -2.18 12.97
C ARG A 23 -2.22 -1.24 12.88
N ALA A 24 -1.40 -1.37 11.84
CA ALA A 24 -0.22 -0.52 11.64
C ALA A 24 -0.59 0.96 11.49
N MET A 25 -1.65 1.26 10.74
CA MET A 25 -2.20 2.62 10.61
C MET A 25 -2.76 3.10 11.96
N VAL A 26 -3.54 2.27 12.66
CA VAL A 26 -4.15 2.64 13.95
C VAL A 26 -3.11 2.97 15.01
N LEU A 27 -2.02 2.19 15.08
CA LEU A 27 -0.90 2.47 15.98
C LEU A 27 -0.17 3.77 15.57
N GLY A 28 0.05 3.97 14.27
CA GLY A 28 0.69 5.18 13.74
C GLY A 28 -0.08 6.47 14.00
N ARG A 29 -1.42 6.42 14.15
CA ARG A 29 -2.24 7.61 14.47
C ARG A 29 -1.78 8.35 15.73
N LYS A 30 -1.22 7.64 16.72
CA LYS A 30 -0.65 8.28 17.92
C LYS A 30 0.58 9.14 17.62
N ASN A 31 1.33 8.81 16.57
CA ASN A 31 2.54 9.54 16.16
C ASN A 31 2.21 10.78 15.32
N TYR A 32 1.03 10.82 14.69
CA TYR A 32 0.59 11.93 13.82
C TYR A 32 -0.61 12.69 14.39
N LEU A 33 -0.84 12.57 15.71
CA LEU A 33 -2.02 13.11 16.41
C LEU A 33 -2.18 14.63 16.26
N PHE A 34 -1.10 15.34 15.88
CA PHE A 34 -1.04 16.80 15.72
C PHE A 34 -0.81 17.26 14.27
N CYS A 35 -0.93 16.37 13.27
CA CYS A 35 -0.94 16.76 11.86
C CYS A 35 -2.28 17.46 11.53
N GLY A 36 -2.42 18.72 11.94
CA GLY A 36 -3.67 19.47 12.03
C GLY A 36 -4.25 20.00 10.71
N ASN A 37 -4.15 19.28 9.60
CA ASN A 37 -4.89 19.63 8.39
C ASN A 37 -5.38 18.40 7.60
N ASP A 38 -6.54 18.53 6.96
CA ASP A 38 -7.19 17.44 6.20
C ASP A 38 -6.33 16.95 5.02
N GLN A 39 -5.60 17.87 4.38
CA GLN A 39 -4.72 17.53 3.26
C GLN A 39 -3.55 16.63 3.67
N ALA A 40 -3.04 16.77 4.89
CA ALA A 40 -2.00 15.94 5.47
C ALA A 40 -2.56 14.55 5.80
N ALA A 41 -3.82 14.47 6.25
CA ALA A 41 -4.50 13.20 6.44
C ALA A 41 -4.67 12.44 5.11
N GLU A 42 -5.08 13.14 4.04
CA GLU A 42 -5.19 12.57 2.69
C GLU A 42 -3.83 12.05 2.17
N ARG A 43 -2.78 12.88 2.24
CA ARG A 43 -1.42 12.48 1.85
C ARG A 43 -0.92 11.28 2.63
N THR A 44 -1.21 11.25 3.93
CA THR A 44 -0.85 10.12 4.80
C THR A 44 -1.59 8.85 4.38
N ALA A 45 -2.89 8.94 4.03
CA ALA A 45 -3.66 7.82 3.53
C ALA A 45 -3.10 7.26 2.21
N VAL A 46 -2.66 8.14 1.30
CA VAL A 46 -1.98 7.74 0.04
C VAL A 46 -0.71 6.96 0.34
N ILE A 47 0.16 7.48 1.22
CA ILE A 47 1.42 6.81 1.59
C ILE A 47 1.14 5.44 2.22
N TYR A 48 0.22 5.35 3.20
CA TYR A 48 -0.13 4.06 3.82
C TYR A 48 -0.66 3.05 2.79
N SER A 49 -1.44 3.51 1.81
CA SER A 49 -1.96 2.65 0.74
C SER A 49 -0.84 2.12 -0.16
N LEU A 50 0.15 2.95 -0.50
CA LEU A 50 1.31 2.54 -1.30
C LEU A 50 2.21 1.55 -0.54
N LEU A 51 2.50 1.83 0.74
CA LEU A 51 3.29 0.92 1.59
C LEU A 51 2.56 -0.41 1.85
N GLY A 52 1.23 -0.35 2.02
CA GLY A 52 0.38 -1.54 2.10
C GLY A 52 0.42 -2.38 0.82
N SER A 53 0.41 -1.72 -0.34
CA SER A 53 0.54 -2.38 -1.65
C SER A 53 1.91 -3.05 -1.81
N CYS A 54 3.00 -2.43 -1.32
CA CYS A 54 4.32 -3.05 -1.30
C CYS A 54 4.32 -4.35 -0.46
N ARG A 55 3.70 -4.31 0.72
CA ARG A 55 3.57 -5.49 1.58
C ARG A 55 2.77 -6.61 0.91
N LEU A 56 1.67 -6.28 0.23
CA LEU A 56 0.86 -7.27 -0.50
C LEU A 56 1.59 -7.86 -1.70
N ALA A 57 2.44 -7.08 -2.37
CA ALA A 57 3.26 -7.53 -3.50
C ALA A 57 4.55 -8.26 -3.06
N ASP A 58 4.78 -8.39 -1.74
CA ASP A 58 6.02 -8.93 -1.17
C ASP A 58 7.25 -8.19 -1.72
N VAL A 59 7.20 -6.87 -1.61
CA VAL A 59 8.24 -5.92 -2.04
C VAL A 59 8.69 -5.11 -0.83
N ASN A 60 10.01 -4.95 -0.66
CA ASN A 60 10.56 -4.06 0.35
C ASN A 60 10.16 -2.60 0.02
N PRO A 61 9.40 -1.91 0.91
CA PRO A 61 8.89 -0.57 0.61
C PRO A 61 9.98 0.49 0.47
N GLU A 62 11.09 0.37 1.21
CA GLU A 62 12.23 1.29 1.12
C GLU A 62 12.88 1.18 -0.25
N THR A 63 13.18 -0.05 -0.69
CA THR A 63 13.82 -0.30 -1.99
C THR A 63 12.95 0.17 -3.16
N TRP A 64 11.63 -0.08 -3.07
CA TRP A 64 10.68 0.40 -4.05
C TRP A 64 10.60 1.93 -4.07
N LEU A 65 10.50 2.57 -2.90
CA LEU A 65 10.37 4.02 -2.80
C LEU A 65 11.62 4.74 -3.34
N THR A 66 12.82 4.28 -2.97
CA THR A 66 14.08 4.84 -3.48
C THR A 66 14.14 4.75 -5.01
N ASP A 67 13.83 3.59 -5.57
CA ASP A 67 13.91 3.38 -7.01
C ASP A 67 12.82 4.14 -7.79
N VAL A 68 11.60 4.21 -7.25
CA VAL A 68 10.50 4.98 -7.86
C VAL A 68 10.79 6.47 -7.80
N LEU A 69 11.20 7.02 -6.65
CA LEU A 69 11.50 8.45 -6.51
C LEU A 69 12.68 8.88 -7.40
N ASN A 70 13.69 8.02 -7.58
CA ASN A 70 14.81 8.29 -8.48
C ASN A 70 14.40 8.29 -9.95
N ARG A 71 13.46 7.42 -10.37
CA ARG A 71 13.00 7.35 -11.76
C ARG A 71 11.90 8.34 -12.10
N LEU A 72 11.15 8.82 -11.10
CA LEU A 72 9.97 9.66 -11.29
C LEU A 72 10.22 10.92 -12.16
N PRO A 73 11.34 11.66 -12.04
CA PRO A 73 11.58 12.86 -12.83
C PRO A 73 11.65 12.61 -14.34
N ASP A 74 12.20 11.45 -14.73
CA ASP A 74 12.45 11.10 -16.13
C ASP A 74 11.38 10.13 -16.69
N HIS A 75 10.42 9.70 -15.86
CA HIS A 75 9.43 8.70 -16.23
C HIS A 75 8.19 9.33 -16.90
N SER A 76 7.70 8.69 -17.96
CA SER A 76 6.49 9.14 -18.64
C SER A 76 5.27 8.98 -17.75
N ILE A 77 4.44 10.03 -17.65
CA ILE A 77 3.16 10.02 -16.93
C ILE A 77 2.23 8.89 -17.44
N ILE A 78 2.32 8.55 -18.73
CA ILE A 78 1.50 7.50 -19.36
C ILE A 78 1.86 6.10 -18.80
N ARG A 79 3.10 5.92 -18.34
CA ARG A 79 3.65 4.64 -17.86
C ARG A 79 3.73 4.55 -16.33
N LEU A 80 3.06 5.41 -15.58
CA LEU A 80 3.10 5.39 -14.11
C LEU A 80 2.63 4.06 -13.50
N SER A 81 1.75 3.34 -14.20
CA SER A 81 1.32 2.00 -13.78
C SER A 81 2.49 1.00 -13.65
N GLU A 82 3.57 1.17 -14.41
CA GLU A 82 4.77 0.32 -14.34
C GLU A 82 5.54 0.50 -13.02
N LEU A 83 5.38 1.66 -12.37
CA LEU A 83 6.02 1.98 -11.09
C LEU A 83 5.24 1.42 -9.89
N LEU A 84 4.02 0.92 -10.08
CA LEU A 84 3.24 0.30 -9.00
C LEU A 84 3.99 -0.94 -8.47
N PRO A 85 3.94 -1.24 -7.16
CA PRO A 85 4.77 -2.28 -6.55
C PRO A 85 4.69 -3.66 -7.23
N ILE A 86 3.49 -4.04 -7.70
CA ILE A 86 3.27 -5.33 -8.37
C ILE A 86 3.95 -5.41 -9.75
N ASN A 87 3.87 -4.34 -10.53
CA ASN A 87 4.48 -4.27 -11.87
C ASN A 87 5.97 -3.99 -11.78
N TRP A 88 6.38 -3.23 -10.77
CA TRP A 88 7.78 -2.96 -10.48
C TRP A 88 8.58 -4.23 -10.22
N LYS A 89 8.02 -5.17 -9.43
CA LYS A 89 8.64 -6.47 -9.16
C LYS A 89 8.81 -7.29 -10.45
N ALA A 90 7.76 -7.36 -11.27
CA ALA A 90 7.78 -8.07 -12.55
C ALA A 90 8.76 -7.46 -13.58
N ASN A 91 8.86 -6.12 -13.61
CA ASN A 91 9.77 -5.43 -14.51
C ASN A 91 11.24 -5.59 -14.09
N LYS A 92 11.54 -5.66 -12.79
CA LYS A 92 12.91 -5.93 -12.32
C LYS A 92 13.36 -7.36 -12.63
N SER A 93 12.48 -8.36 -12.51
CA SER A 93 12.84 -9.73 -12.90
C SER A 93 13.16 -9.81 -14.40
N ASN A 94 12.38 -9.13 -15.25
CA ASN A 94 12.57 -9.13 -16.69
C ASN A 94 13.82 -8.35 -17.18
N GLN A 95 14.49 -7.60 -16.30
CA GLN A 95 15.72 -6.85 -16.62
C GLN A 95 17.00 -7.56 -16.14
N GLN A 96 16.87 -8.65 -15.37
CA GLN A 96 17.99 -9.43 -14.84
C GLN A 96 18.29 -10.71 -15.64
N ASP A 97 17.41 -11.05 -16.60
CA ASP A 97 17.64 -12.06 -17.64
C ASP A 97 18.17 -11.39 -18.93
#